data_AF-A0A167TD98-F1
#
_entry.id   AF-A0A167TD98-F1
#
_cell.length_a   1.000
_cell.length_b   1.000
_cell.length_c   1.000
_cell.angle_alpha   90.00
_cell.angle_beta   90.00
_cell.angle_gamma   90.00
#
_symmetry.space_group_name_H-M   'P 1'
#
loop_
_entity.id
_entity.type
_entity.pdbx_description
1 polymer ?
#
loop_
_entity_poly.entity_id
_entity_poly.type
_entity_poly.pdbx_seq_one_letter_code
_entity_poly.pdbx_strand_id
1 'polypeptide(L)'
;EYDILGIQEPGFDFRPQTRSTREWSVVFPKGHDLTQKKVTRALIMVNVALDSSSWKQLPVDSVDVAAIEISGTFGKLRIFSIY
;
A
#
# COMPACT_ATOMS: atom_id res chain seq x y z
N GLU A 1 -13.37 8.87 -9.94
CA GLU A 1 -12.11 9.12 -9.21
C GLU A 1 -12.00 8.10 -8.09
N TYR A 2 -10.79 7.75 -7.66
CA TYR A 2 -10.56 6.74 -6.62
C TYR A 2 -9.58 7.27 -5.56
N ASP A 3 -9.84 6.94 -4.30
CA ASP A 3 -8.98 7.31 -3.17
C ASP A 3 -7.98 6.21 -2.82
N ILE A 4 -8.34 4.95 -3.08
CA ILE A 4 -7.55 3.78 -2.70
C ILE A 4 -7.47 2.82 -3.89
N LEU A 5 -6.27 2.34 -4.21
CA LEU A 5 -6.04 1.28 -5.20
C LEU A 5 -5.34 0.09 -4.53
N GLY A 6 -5.86 -1.12 -4.72
CA GLY A 6 -5.15 -2.35 -4.42
C GLY A 6 -4.54 -2.91 -5.70
N ILE A 7 -3.23 -3.17 -5.70
CA ILE A 7 -2.51 -3.69 -6.88
C ILE A 7 -1.89 -5.04 -6.53
N GLN A 8 -2.11 -6.02 -7.40
CA GLN A 8 -1.46 -7.33 -7.38
C GLN A 8 -0.39 -7.40 -8.48
N GLU A 9 0.66 -8.18 -8.22
CA GLU A 9 1.81 -8.38 -9.13
C GLU A 9 2.37 -7.06 -9.68
N PRO A 10 2.69 -6.07 -8.81
CA PRO A 10 3.14 -4.77 -9.27
C PRO A 10 4.43 -4.90 -10.08
N GLY A 11 4.48 -4.22 -11.23
CA GLY A 11 5.71 -4.09 -12.00
C GLY A 11 6.74 -3.27 -11.21
N PHE A 12 7.92 -3.85 -11.00
CA PHE A 12 9.09 -3.16 -10.45
C PHE A 12 10.06 -2.81 -11.59
N ASP A 13 10.74 -1.67 -11.48
CA ASP A 13 11.80 -1.32 -12.42
C ASP A 13 13.18 -1.78 -11.90
N PHE A 14 14.27 -1.28 -12.49
CA PHE A 14 15.63 -1.60 -12.02
C PHE A 14 15.91 -1.14 -10.58
N ARG A 15 15.03 -0.33 -10.01
CA ARG A 15 14.95 -0.02 -8.59
C ARG A 15 13.77 -0.81 -7.99
N PRO A 16 13.84 -1.21 -6.72
CA PRO A 16 12.78 -1.93 -6.02
C PRO A 16 11.53 -1.07 -5.73
N GLN A 17 11.29 -0.02 -6.51
CA GLN A 17 10.16 0.87 -6.36
C GLN A 17 9.16 0.57 -7.48
N THR A 18 7.88 0.49 -7.14
CA THR A 18 6.83 0.48 -8.15
C THR A 18 6.71 1.88 -8.77
N ARG A 19 6.29 1.96 -10.03
CA ARG A 19 5.95 3.25 -10.65
C ARG A 19 4.68 3.80 -10.02
N SER A 20 4.81 4.97 -9.42
CA SER A 20 3.70 5.75 -8.87
C SER A 20 3.76 7.16 -9.43
N THR A 21 2.59 7.78 -9.71
CA THR A 21 2.54 9.23 -9.97
C THR A 21 2.60 9.99 -8.64
N ARG A 22 2.78 11.31 -8.70
CA ARG A 22 2.79 12.18 -7.50
C ARG A 22 1.47 12.20 -6.74
N GLU A 23 0.41 11.67 -7.33
CA GLU A 23 -0.94 11.64 -6.76
C GLU A 23 -1.12 10.50 -5.75
N TRP A 24 -0.13 9.60 -5.62
CA TRP A 24 -0.27 8.38 -4.84
C TRP A 24 0.87 8.19 -3.83
N SER A 25 0.48 7.88 -2.60
CA SER A 25 1.34 7.35 -1.55
C SER A 25 1.30 5.82 -1.60
N VAL A 26 2.44 5.18 -1.85
CA VAL A 26 2.54 3.72 -1.95
C VAL A 26 2.75 3.10 -0.58
N VAL A 27 1.93 2.11 -0.25
CA VAL A 27 2.00 1.29 0.97
C VAL A 27 2.45 -0.11 0.58
N PHE A 28 3.68 -0.46 0.96
CA PHE A 28 4.24 -1.78 0.76
C PHE A 28 3.92 -2.72 1.94
N PRO A 29 3.87 -4.05 1.71
CA PRO A 29 3.79 -5.04 2.78
C PRO A 29 4.93 -4.91 3.78
N LYS A 30 4.69 -5.38 5.01
CA LYS A 30 5.77 -5.50 6.00
C LYS A 30 6.80 -6.49 5.48
N GLY A 31 8.08 -6.10 5.51
CA GLY A 31 9.17 -6.94 4.99
C GLY A 31 9.41 -6.79 3.49
N HIS A 32 8.79 -5.80 2.83
CA HIS A 32 9.28 -5.32 1.54
C HIS A 32 10.76 -4.93 1.67
N ASP A 33 11.58 -5.54 0.82
CA ASP A 33 13.02 -5.37 0.81
C ASP A 33 13.43 -4.65 -0.48
N LEU A 34 14.21 -3.58 -0.34
CA LEU A 34 14.76 -2.81 -1.45
C LEU A 34 15.76 -3.63 -2.30
N THR A 35 16.22 -4.78 -1.82
CA THR A 35 17.03 -5.71 -2.60
C THR A 35 16.20 -6.76 -3.34
N GLN A 36 14.87 -6.71 -3.22
CA GLN A 36 13.90 -7.63 -3.86
C GLN A 36 14.18 -9.12 -3.60
N LYS A 37 14.88 -9.46 -2.51
CA LYS A 37 15.11 -10.87 -2.10
C LYS A 37 13.82 -11.64 -1.87
N LYS A 38 12.75 -10.94 -1.49
CA LYS A 38 11.38 -11.43 -1.50
C LYS A 38 10.56 -10.53 -2.42
N VAL A 39 9.87 -11.15 -3.37
CA VAL A 39 9.02 -10.43 -4.33
C VAL A 39 7.80 -9.90 -3.58
N THR A 40 7.58 -8.59 -3.67
CA THR A 40 6.33 -7.98 -3.20
C THR A 40 5.23 -8.25 -4.23
N ARG A 41 4.16 -8.91 -3.80
CA ARG A 41 3.08 -9.35 -4.71
C ARG A 41 1.77 -8.59 -4.55
N ALA A 42 1.64 -7.82 -3.46
CA ALA A 42 0.51 -6.94 -3.22
C ALA A 42 1.00 -5.59 -2.70
N LEU A 43 0.35 -4.50 -3.11
CA LEU A 43 0.53 -3.19 -2.50
C LEU A 43 -0.80 -2.42 -2.46
N ILE A 44 -0.82 -1.33 -1.70
CA ILE A 44 -1.92 -0.35 -1.70
C ILE A 44 -1.35 1.00 -2.15
N MET A 45 -2.08 1.75 -2.96
CA MET A 45 -1.83 3.16 -3.22
C MET A 45 -2.95 3.99 -2.59
N VAL A 46 -2.57 5.03 -1.85
CA VAL A 46 -3.49 5.98 -1.22
C VAL A 46 -3.35 7.31 -1.92
N ASN A 47 -4.46 7.86 -2.40
CA ASN A 47 -4.47 9.16 -3.05
C ASN A 47 -4.02 10.24 -2.05
N VAL A 48 -3.08 11.11 -2.45
CA VAL A 48 -2.54 12.17 -1.60
C VAL A 48 -3.58 13.25 -1.24
N ALA A 49 -4.70 13.31 -1.96
CA ALA A 49 -5.84 14.15 -1.60
C ALA A 49 -6.55 13.67 -0.33
N LEU A 50 -6.41 12.38 0.03
CA LEU A 50 -6.89 11.87 1.31
C LEU A 50 -6.01 12.42 2.44
N ASP A 51 -6.63 12.99 3.48
CA ASP A 51 -5.91 13.53 4.62
C ASP A 51 -4.95 12.48 5.21
N SER A 52 -3.65 12.79 5.18
CA SER A 52 -2.58 11.94 5.71
C SER A 52 -2.75 11.57 7.18
N SER A 53 -3.51 12.36 7.96
CA SER A 53 -3.79 12.06 9.37
C SER A 53 -4.96 11.07 9.56
N SER A 54 -5.77 10.87 8.52
CA SER A 54 -6.97 10.02 8.56
C SER A 54 -6.68 8.55 8.31
N TRP A 55 -5.46 8.18 7.89
CA TRP A 55 -5.10 6.80 7.61
C TRP A 55 -3.71 6.44 8.11
N LYS A 56 -3.49 5.14 8.31
CA LYS A 56 -2.18 4.58 8.66
C LYS A 56 -2.00 3.20 8.06
N GLN A 57 -0.75 2.83 7.80
CA GLN A 57 -0.38 1.46 7.48
C GLN A 57 -0.61 0.54 8.69
N LEU A 58 -1.08 -0.68 8.41
CA LEU A 58 -1.12 -1.77 9.38
C LEU A 58 -0.02 -2.79 9.07
N PRO A 59 0.91 -3.06 10.01
CA PRO A 59 1.94 -4.08 9.81
C PRO A 59 1.32 -5.48 9.92
N VAL A 60 1.35 -6.25 8.83
CA VAL A 60 0.98 -7.67 8.80
C VAL A 60 2.25 -8.48 8.53
N ASP A 61 2.50 -9.55 9.29
CA ASP A 61 3.71 -10.40 9.13
C ASP A 61 3.65 -11.31 7.88
N SER A 62 3.48 -10.70 6.71
CA SER A 62 3.52 -11.36 5.40
C SER A 62 3.92 -10.35 4.31
N VAL A 63 4.77 -10.79 3.38
CA VAL A 63 5.17 -9.99 2.20
C VAL A 63 4.09 -9.93 1.12
N ASP A 64 2.99 -10.66 1.32
CA ASP A 64 1.86 -10.77 0.41
C ASP A 64 0.65 -9.96 0.85
N VAL A 65 0.78 -9.25 1.98
CA VAL A 65 -0.30 -8.47 2.57
C VAL A 65 0.14 -7.03 2.78
N ALA A 66 -0.46 -6.12 2.01
CA ALA A 66 -0.44 -4.70 2.30
C ALA A 66 -1.76 -4.32 2.98
N ALA A 67 -1.70 -3.54 4.05
CA ALA A 67 -2.89 -3.18 4.81
C ALA A 67 -2.85 -1.74 5.32
N ILE A 68 -4.02 -1.11 5.36
CA ILE A 68 -4.23 0.21 5.95
C ILE A 68 -5.47 0.24 6.85
N GLU A 69 -5.50 1.16 7.81
CA GLU A 69 -6.67 1.56 8.59
C GLU A 69 -6.97 3.03 8.29
N ILE A 70 -8.20 3.32 7.86
CA ILE A 70 -8.73 4.67 7.70
C ILE A 70 -9.68 4.93 8.87
N SER A 71 -9.54 6.07 9.52
CA SER A 71 -10.34 6.51 10.67
C SER A 71 -11.13 7.77 10.31
N GLY A 72 -12.40 7.80 10.69
CA GLY A 72 -13.26 8.98 10.51
C GLY A 72 -14.49 8.92 11.42
N THR A 73 -15.46 9.81 11.19
CA THR A 73 -16.74 9.81 11.92
C THR A 73 -17.55 8.53 11.69
N PHE A 74 -17.27 7.83 10.59
CA PHE A 74 -17.80 6.50 10.26
C PHE A 74 -17.12 5.35 11.03
N GLY A 75 -16.21 5.65 11.96
CA GLY A 75 -15.43 4.65 12.68
C GLY A 75 -14.14 4.29 11.94
N LYS A 76 -13.85 2.99 11.84
CA LYS A 76 -12.61 2.46 11.27
C LYS A 76 -12.89 1.53 10.10
N LEU A 77 -12.27 1.83 8.96
CA LEU A 77 -12.24 0.95 7.80
C LEU A 77 -10.83 0.34 7.68
N ARG A 78 -10.75 -0.98 7.64
CA ARG A 78 -9.48 -1.68 7.39
C ARG A 78 -9.52 -2.33 6.02
N ILE A 79 -8.50 -2.05 5.22
CA ILE A 79 -8.37 -2.56 3.86
C ILE A 79 -7.12 -3.43 3.81
N PHE A 80 -7.27 -4.65 3.31
CA PHE A 80 -6.19 -5.60 3.11
C PHE A 80 -6.13 -5.94 1.62
N SER A 81 -5.00 -5.65 0.98
CA SER A 81 -4.67 -6.15 -0.35
C SER A 81 -3.84 -7.42 -0.17
N ILE A 82 -4.39 -8.55 -0.60
CA ILE A 82 -3.85 -9.90 -0.38
C ILE A 82 -3.61 -10.54 -1.73
N TYR A 83 -2.42 -11.13 -1.89
CA TYR A 83 -2.07 -12.01 -3.01
C TYR A 83 -2.04 -13.47 -2.55
#